data_AF-A0A8T8D8V5-F1
#
_entry.id   AF-A0A8T8D8V5-F1
#
_cell.length_a   1.000
_cell.length_b   1.000
_cell.length_c   1.000
_cell.angle_alpha   90.00
_cell.angle_beta   90.00
_cell.angle_gamma   90.00
#
_symmetry.space_group_name_H-M   'P 1'
#
loop_
_entity.id
_entity.type
_entity.pdbx_description
1 polymer ?
#
loop_
_entity_poly.entity_id
_entity_poly.type
_entity_poly.pdbx_seq_one_letter_code
_entity_poly.pdbx_strand_id
1 'polypeptide(L)'
;MNVMGGLQRVGRALMAPVAVLPAAGILLRLGQPDLLNIPVMAQAGDAVFSNLPLLFAIGVGIGLANQAGVAGLAALVGYVVFQKTLTTINEDLNMGVLAGILTGALAAAMYNRYHNIRLPEWLGFFGGRRFVPLVTAFWALVLGVVFGFVWGPVQQAIDALGNWIVGAGAAGVFVFGVLNRLLLPFGLHHIINSLVWFVFGDFTNPQTGEVVHGDLHRFFAGDPSAGIFMAGWYPIMMFGLIGVALAMIHEAKPENRAAARGILLSAALTSFVTGITEPLEFAFMFLTPVLYVTHAVLSGISMALVYELGIRHGFTFSAGLIDYVLNWGIATRPALLIPIGLVFGVVYYFLFRFLIRRLDLPTPGREPVETRSNPQG
;
A
#
# COMPACT_ATOMS: atom_id res chain seq x y z
N MET A 1 -25.53 -4.12 3.96
CA MET A 1 -24.43 -3.16 3.68
C MET A 1 -24.09 -3.27 2.21
N ASN A 2 -24.00 -2.16 1.47
CA ASN A 2 -23.57 -2.19 0.08
C ASN A 2 -22.11 -2.70 0.02
N VAL A 3 -21.82 -3.74 -0.77
CA VAL A 3 -20.49 -4.40 -0.84
C VAL A 3 -19.39 -3.37 -1.10
N MET A 4 -19.69 -2.37 -1.93
CA MET A 4 -18.80 -1.25 -2.26
C MET A 4 -18.42 -0.40 -1.05
N GLY A 5 -19.38 -0.09 -0.17
CA GLY A 5 -19.12 0.68 1.06
C GLY A 5 -18.30 -0.10 2.09
N GLY A 6 -18.43 -1.43 2.09
CA GLY A 6 -17.59 -2.32 2.90
C GLY A 6 -16.12 -2.29 2.47
N LEU A 7 -15.86 -2.42 1.16
CA LEU A 7 -14.52 -2.38 0.59
C LEU A 7 -13.80 -1.04 0.85
N GLN A 8 -14.50 0.08 0.67
CA GLN A 8 -13.94 1.41 0.99
C GLN A 8 -13.63 1.60 2.48
N ARG A 9 -14.38 0.96 3.38
CA ARG A 9 -14.10 1.00 4.82
C ARG A 9 -12.84 0.20 5.15
N VAL A 10 -12.65 -0.95 4.52
CA VAL A 10 -11.42 -1.75 4.65
C VAL A 10 -10.22 -0.96 4.13
N GLY A 11 -10.31 -0.36 2.94
CA GLY A 11 -9.23 0.46 2.39
C GLY A 11 -8.80 1.60 3.32
N ARG A 12 -9.75 2.34 3.90
CA ARG A 12 -9.45 3.40 4.88
C ARG A 12 -8.81 2.88 6.17
N ALA A 13 -9.24 1.70 6.64
CA ALA A 13 -8.66 1.10 7.84
C ALA A 13 -7.20 0.67 7.64
N LEU A 14 -6.80 0.34 6.39
CA LEU A 14 -5.44 -0.02 6.02
C LEU A 14 -4.51 1.21 5.85
N MET A 15 -5.04 2.42 5.73
CA MET A 15 -4.22 3.63 5.51
C MET A 15 -3.49 4.11 6.77
N ALA A 16 -4.09 3.95 7.96
CA ALA A 16 -3.50 4.50 9.19
C ALA A 16 -2.11 3.91 9.51
N PRO A 17 -1.88 2.59 9.41
CA PRO A 17 -0.54 2.00 9.55
C PRO A 17 0.44 2.44 8.46
N VAL A 18 -0.05 2.68 7.23
CA VAL A 18 0.80 3.08 6.09
C VAL A 18 1.33 4.51 6.26
N ALA A 19 0.58 5.39 6.94
CA ALA A 19 0.94 6.79 7.10
C ALA A 19 2.24 7.03 7.90
N VAL A 20 2.69 6.08 8.73
CA VAL A 20 3.96 6.22 9.49
C VAL A 20 5.19 5.78 8.69
N LEU A 21 5.00 5.00 7.61
CA LEU A 21 6.09 4.46 6.80
C LEU A 21 7.05 5.51 6.22
N PRO A 22 6.61 6.71 5.74
CA PRO A 22 7.54 7.70 5.22
C PRO A 22 8.56 8.18 6.26
N ALA A 23 8.09 8.48 7.48
CA ALA A 23 8.96 8.94 8.55
C ALA A 23 9.92 7.82 9.00
N ALA A 24 9.38 6.61 9.18
CA ALA A 24 10.19 5.45 9.54
C ALA A 24 11.25 5.12 8.48
N GLY A 25 10.87 5.20 7.20
CA GLY A 25 11.74 4.95 6.07
C GLY A 25 12.89 5.93 5.97
N ILE A 26 12.60 7.23 6.15
CA ILE A 26 13.64 8.28 6.19
C ILE A 26 14.63 8.01 7.32
N LEU A 27 14.16 7.71 8.53
CA LEU A 27 15.02 7.40 9.68
C LEU A 27 15.86 6.15 9.42
N LEU A 28 15.22 5.07 8.98
CA LEU A 28 15.87 3.79 8.69
C LEU A 28 17.01 4.00 7.69
N ARG A 29 16.71 4.71 6.61
CA ARG A 29 17.63 4.85 5.49
C ARG A 29 18.76 5.82 5.80
N LEU A 30 18.47 7.01 6.30
CA LEU A 30 19.50 7.98 6.68
C LEU A 30 20.50 7.42 7.71
N GLY A 31 20.04 6.54 8.60
CA GLY A 31 20.90 5.90 9.60
C GLY A 31 21.88 4.86 9.06
N GLN A 32 21.74 4.40 7.81
CA GLN A 32 22.58 3.33 7.23
C GLN A 32 24.05 3.76 7.06
N PRO A 33 25.00 2.79 7.03
CA PRO A 33 26.44 3.06 6.93
C PRO A 33 26.88 3.84 5.69
N ASP A 34 26.18 3.69 4.57
CA ASP A 34 26.47 4.35 3.30
C ASP A 34 25.87 5.77 3.21
N LEU A 35 25.10 6.21 4.21
CA LEU A 35 24.56 7.57 4.33
C LEU A 35 25.16 8.30 5.54
N LEU A 36 24.38 8.56 6.59
CA LEU A 36 24.87 9.30 7.76
C LEU A 36 25.61 8.40 8.76
N ASN A 37 25.49 7.08 8.63
CA ASN A 37 26.06 6.09 9.54
C ASN A 37 25.72 6.36 11.02
N ILE A 38 24.41 6.48 11.30
CA ILE A 38 23.86 6.71 12.64
C ILE A 38 22.99 5.49 13.02
N PRO A 39 23.57 4.44 13.63
CA PRO A 39 22.85 3.18 13.88
C PRO A 39 21.58 3.34 14.71
N VAL A 40 21.58 4.24 15.71
CA VAL A 40 20.40 4.53 16.54
C VAL A 40 19.22 5.05 15.69
N MET A 41 19.52 5.86 14.65
CA MET A 41 18.50 6.37 13.73
C MET A 41 17.96 5.24 12.84
N ALA A 42 18.85 4.38 12.34
CA ALA A 42 18.46 3.23 11.53
C ALA A 42 17.52 2.30 12.33
N GLN A 43 17.89 1.95 13.56
CA GLN A 43 17.11 1.08 14.44
C GLN A 43 15.76 1.70 14.84
N ALA A 44 15.69 3.02 15.03
CA ALA A 44 14.43 3.71 15.31
C ALA A 44 13.45 3.63 14.12
N GLY A 45 13.96 3.73 12.89
CA GLY A 45 13.16 3.52 11.68
C GLY A 45 12.73 2.06 11.51
N ASP A 46 13.68 1.13 11.69
CA ASP A 46 13.44 -0.32 11.58
C ASP A 46 12.34 -0.82 12.53
N ALA A 47 12.27 -0.25 13.74
CA ALA A 47 11.26 -0.62 14.73
C ALA A 47 9.82 -0.56 14.18
N VAL A 48 9.52 0.32 13.23
CA VAL A 48 8.21 0.38 12.57
C VAL A 48 8.04 -0.77 11.57
N PHE A 49 9.05 -1.05 10.74
CA PHE A 49 9.03 -2.14 9.76
C PHE A 49 8.93 -3.52 10.42
N SER A 50 9.76 -3.75 11.45
CA SER A 50 9.80 -4.97 12.25
C SER A 50 8.49 -5.24 13.01
N ASN A 51 7.64 -4.23 13.21
CA ASN A 51 6.34 -4.35 13.86
C ASN A 51 5.14 -4.12 12.92
N LEU A 52 5.35 -4.14 11.60
CA LEU A 52 4.29 -3.85 10.63
C LEU A 52 3.01 -4.67 10.83
N PRO A 53 3.06 -6.00 10.97
CA PRO A 53 1.85 -6.80 11.19
C PRO A 53 1.04 -6.34 12.41
N LEU A 54 1.71 -5.96 13.49
CA LEU A 54 1.06 -5.47 14.70
C LEU A 54 0.43 -4.09 14.50
N LEU A 55 1.12 -3.18 13.80
CA LEU A 55 0.57 -1.88 13.42
C LEU A 55 -0.69 -2.05 12.55
N PHE A 56 -0.67 -3.00 11.61
CA PHE A 56 -1.85 -3.37 10.82
C PHE A 56 -2.99 -3.92 11.67
N ALA A 57 -2.71 -4.79 12.65
CA ALA A 57 -3.74 -5.27 13.57
C ALA A 57 -4.45 -4.12 14.28
N ILE A 58 -3.68 -3.22 14.89
CA ILE A 58 -4.20 -2.08 15.63
C ILE A 58 -4.97 -1.13 14.70
N GLY A 59 -4.38 -0.73 13.57
CA GLY A 59 -4.98 0.21 12.63
C GLY A 59 -6.28 -0.32 12.02
N VAL A 60 -6.29 -1.59 11.59
CA VAL A 60 -7.49 -2.24 11.06
C VAL A 60 -8.56 -2.36 12.15
N GLY A 61 -8.18 -2.79 13.35
CA GLY A 61 -9.09 -2.91 14.49
C GLY A 61 -9.79 -1.59 14.84
N ILE A 62 -9.03 -0.50 14.92
CA ILE A 62 -9.56 0.85 15.18
C ILE A 62 -10.43 1.33 14.00
N GLY A 63 -9.93 1.21 12.77
CA GLY A 63 -10.60 1.72 11.57
C GLY A 63 -11.94 1.04 11.29
N LEU A 64 -12.03 -0.27 11.49
CA LEU A 64 -13.27 -1.04 11.29
C LEU A 64 -14.25 -0.94 12.47
N ALA A 65 -13.80 -0.45 13.63
CA ALA A 65 -14.62 -0.25 14.83
C ALA A 65 -15.02 1.22 15.06
N ASN A 66 -15.15 2.01 13.98
CA ASN A 66 -15.51 3.43 14.03
C ASN A 66 -14.57 4.25 14.95
N GLN A 67 -13.26 4.04 14.84
CA GLN A 67 -12.24 4.76 15.61
C GLN A 67 -12.27 4.48 17.13
N ALA A 68 -12.81 3.33 17.54
CA ALA A 68 -12.82 2.95 18.95
C ALA A 68 -11.43 2.45 19.41
N GLY A 69 -10.75 3.23 20.26
CA GLY A 69 -9.43 2.87 20.79
C GLY A 69 -9.36 1.51 21.51
N VAL A 70 -10.46 1.08 22.15
CA VAL A 70 -10.55 -0.24 22.79
C VAL A 70 -10.41 -1.39 21.78
N ALA A 71 -10.88 -1.20 20.54
CA ALA A 71 -10.70 -2.20 19.49
C ALA A 71 -9.22 -2.34 19.09
N GLY A 72 -8.44 -1.26 19.17
CA GLY A 72 -6.99 -1.31 18.97
C GLY A 72 -6.26 -2.14 20.03
N LEU A 73 -6.61 -1.97 21.31
CA LEU A 73 -6.08 -2.81 22.40
C LEU A 73 -6.50 -4.28 22.22
N ALA A 74 -7.75 -4.53 21.85
CA ALA A 74 -8.22 -5.88 21.56
C ALA A 74 -7.47 -6.51 20.38
N ALA A 75 -7.16 -5.73 19.34
CA ALA A 75 -6.39 -6.20 18.18
C ALA A 75 -4.94 -6.52 18.55
N LEU A 76 -4.29 -5.69 19.37
CA LEU A 76 -2.95 -6.00 19.92
C LEU A 76 -2.95 -7.35 20.64
N VAL A 77 -3.89 -7.55 21.57
CA VAL A 77 -4.02 -8.80 22.32
C VAL A 77 -4.31 -9.98 21.39
N GLY A 78 -5.25 -9.81 20.45
CA GLY A 78 -5.61 -10.82 19.47
C GLY A 78 -4.42 -11.22 18.59
N TYR A 79 -3.64 -10.25 18.11
CA TYR A 79 -2.47 -10.50 17.28
C TYR A 79 -1.41 -11.32 18.02
N VAL A 80 -1.05 -10.92 19.24
CA VAL A 80 0.00 -11.62 20.02
C VAL A 80 -0.43 -13.06 20.34
N VAL A 81 -1.69 -13.27 20.72
CA VAL A 81 -2.23 -14.62 20.99
C VAL A 81 -2.25 -15.46 19.71
N PHE A 82 -2.75 -14.91 18.61
CA PHE A 82 -2.80 -15.57 17.32
C PHE A 82 -1.40 -15.99 16.84
N GLN A 83 -0.47 -15.04 16.82
CA GLN A 83 0.90 -15.26 16.33
C GLN A 83 1.63 -16.31 17.18
N LYS A 84 1.50 -16.24 18.51
CA LYS A 84 2.15 -17.23 19.38
C LYS A 84 1.54 -18.62 19.22
N THR A 85 0.23 -18.71 19.03
CA THR A 85 -0.46 -19.99 18.78
C THR A 85 0.01 -20.60 17.45
N LEU A 86 0.04 -19.78 16.39
CA LEU A 86 0.47 -20.18 15.04
C LEU A 86 1.88 -20.79 15.08
N THR A 87 2.85 -20.06 15.63
CA THR A 87 4.26 -20.49 15.67
C THR A 87 4.56 -21.62 16.65
N THR A 88 3.68 -21.84 17.64
CA THR A 88 3.80 -23.01 18.54
C THR A 88 3.40 -24.31 17.83
N ILE A 89 2.48 -24.23 16.86
CA ILE A 89 2.07 -25.39 16.06
C ILE A 89 3.11 -25.70 14.98
N ASN A 90 3.59 -24.66 14.30
CA ASN A 90 4.64 -24.77 13.31
C ASN A 90 5.41 -23.44 13.22
N GLU A 91 6.70 -23.48 13.55
CA GLU A 91 7.58 -22.32 13.59
C GLU A 91 7.90 -21.73 12.20
N ASP A 92 7.73 -22.52 11.14
CA ASP A 92 7.95 -22.10 9.75
C ASP A 92 6.77 -21.31 9.15
N LEU A 93 5.64 -21.23 9.86
CA LEU A 93 4.48 -20.50 9.37
C LEU A 93 4.65 -18.99 9.57
N ASN A 94 4.60 -18.26 8.46
CA ASN A 94 4.65 -16.81 8.43
C ASN A 94 3.46 -16.25 7.64
N MET A 95 2.56 -15.58 8.36
CA MET A 95 1.44 -14.86 7.77
C MET A 95 1.74 -13.37 7.52
N GLY A 96 2.85 -12.86 8.05
CA GLY A 96 3.25 -11.46 7.95
C GLY A 96 2.10 -10.49 8.26
N VAL A 97 1.93 -9.48 7.41
CA VAL A 97 0.89 -8.45 7.54
C VAL A 97 -0.53 -9.03 7.49
N LEU A 98 -0.75 -10.19 6.87
CA LEU A 98 -2.08 -10.82 6.79
C LEU A 98 -2.58 -11.26 8.17
N ALA A 99 -1.71 -11.74 9.05
CA ALA A 99 -2.07 -12.02 10.45
C ALA A 99 -2.55 -10.74 11.15
N GLY A 100 -1.89 -9.62 10.88
CA GLY A 100 -2.29 -8.30 11.35
C GLY A 100 -3.70 -7.93 10.91
N ILE A 101 -3.95 -7.94 9.60
CA ILE A 101 -5.26 -7.60 9.02
C ILE A 101 -6.37 -8.52 9.57
N LEU A 102 -6.11 -9.83 9.63
CA LEU A 102 -7.07 -10.83 10.14
C LEU A 102 -7.45 -10.56 11.60
N THR A 103 -6.45 -10.37 12.47
CA THR A 103 -6.66 -10.18 13.91
C THR A 103 -7.24 -8.81 14.23
N GLY A 104 -6.90 -7.77 13.45
CA GLY A 104 -7.57 -6.47 13.49
C GLY A 104 -9.05 -6.55 13.11
N ALA A 105 -9.36 -7.27 12.03
CA ALA A 105 -10.75 -7.49 11.61
C ALA A 105 -11.55 -8.30 12.66
N LEU A 106 -10.93 -9.31 13.28
CA LEU A 106 -11.51 -10.04 14.40
C LEU A 106 -11.82 -9.11 15.57
N ALA A 107 -10.86 -8.29 16.00
CA ALA A 107 -11.03 -7.36 17.11
C ALA A 107 -12.15 -6.35 16.85
N ALA A 108 -12.25 -5.82 15.63
CA ALA A 108 -13.34 -4.94 15.23
C ALA A 108 -14.70 -5.65 15.26
N ALA A 109 -14.77 -6.90 14.79
CA ALA A 109 -15.99 -7.70 14.85
C ALA A 109 -16.42 -7.95 16.31
N MET A 110 -15.47 -8.29 17.19
CA MET A 110 -15.72 -8.48 18.62
C MET A 110 -16.17 -7.19 19.29
N TYR A 111 -15.56 -6.05 18.96
CA TYR A 111 -15.97 -4.75 19.47
C TYR A 111 -17.41 -4.44 19.04
N ASN A 112 -17.68 -4.48 17.74
CA ASN A 112 -19.00 -4.13 17.19
C ASN A 112 -20.12 -4.99 17.78
N ARG A 113 -19.82 -6.24 18.15
CA ARG A 113 -20.79 -7.16 18.78
C ARG A 113 -20.91 -7.01 20.29
N TYR A 114 -19.81 -6.85 21.02
CA TYR A 114 -19.77 -7.05 22.48
C TYR A 114 -19.45 -5.80 23.31
N HIS A 115 -19.18 -4.65 22.70
CA HIS A 115 -18.80 -3.43 23.44
C HIS A 115 -19.82 -2.98 24.52
N ASN A 116 -21.08 -3.39 24.41
CA ASN A 116 -22.15 -3.09 25.37
C ASN A 116 -22.72 -4.34 26.07
N ILE A 117 -21.97 -5.46 26.10
CA ILE A 117 -22.42 -6.69 26.75
C ILE A 117 -22.70 -6.48 28.25
N ARG A 118 -23.76 -7.09 28.76
CA ARG A 118 -24.09 -7.12 30.19
C ARG A 118 -23.87 -8.53 30.72
N LEU A 119 -23.05 -8.64 31.76
CA LEU A 119 -22.74 -9.91 32.42
C LEU A 119 -23.45 -9.98 33.78
N PRO A 120 -23.62 -11.18 34.37
CA PRO A 120 -24.11 -11.34 35.74
C PRO A 120 -23.25 -10.54 36.74
N GLU A 121 -23.82 -10.16 37.89
CA GLU A 121 -23.16 -9.25 38.85
C GLU A 121 -21.75 -9.70 39.27
N TRP A 122 -21.55 -11.00 39.50
CA TRP A 122 -20.26 -11.56 39.88
C TRP A 122 -19.18 -11.47 38.77
N LEU A 123 -19.58 -11.31 37.51
CA LEU A 123 -18.70 -11.04 36.36
C LEU A 123 -18.75 -9.57 35.91
N GLY A 124 -19.43 -8.69 36.65
CA GLY A 124 -19.71 -7.31 36.24
C GLY A 124 -18.44 -6.51 35.89
N PHE A 125 -17.31 -6.83 36.51
CA PHE A 125 -16.00 -6.23 36.22
C PHE A 125 -15.59 -6.36 34.74
N PHE A 126 -15.94 -7.48 34.10
CA PHE A 126 -15.60 -7.79 32.71
C PHE A 126 -16.65 -7.29 31.71
N GLY A 127 -17.73 -6.66 32.16
CA GLY A 127 -18.81 -6.18 31.30
C GLY A 127 -18.41 -5.04 30.35
N GLY A 128 -19.24 -4.83 29.32
CA GLY A 128 -19.07 -3.76 28.34
C GLY A 128 -17.76 -3.85 27.56
N ARG A 129 -17.09 -2.72 27.38
CA ARG A 129 -15.87 -2.60 26.55
C ARG A 129 -14.70 -3.44 27.04
N ARG A 130 -14.63 -3.76 28.34
CA ARG A 130 -13.58 -4.60 28.94
C ARG A 130 -13.67 -6.06 28.50
N PHE A 131 -14.86 -6.50 28.08
CA PHE A 131 -15.06 -7.85 27.55
C PHE A 131 -14.38 -8.06 26.19
N VAL A 132 -14.22 -6.99 25.41
CA VAL A 132 -13.81 -7.06 24.01
C VAL A 132 -12.41 -7.69 23.85
N PRO A 133 -11.36 -7.26 24.57
CA PRO A 133 -10.06 -7.94 24.49
C PRO A 133 -10.10 -9.42 24.90
N LEU A 134 -10.93 -9.78 25.88
CA LEU A 134 -11.04 -11.16 26.38
C LEU A 134 -11.62 -12.10 25.33
N VAL A 135 -12.76 -11.72 24.74
CA VAL A 135 -13.40 -12.53 23.69
C VAL A 135 -12.56 -12.54 22.41
N THR A 136 -11.82 -11.45 22.13
CA THR A 136 -10.88 -11.40 21.00
C THR A 136 -9.72 -12.37 21.21
N ALA A 137 -9.12 -12.43 22.40
CA ALA A 137 -8.07 -13.39 22.71
C ALA A 137 -8.53 -14.84 22.54
N PHE A 138 -9.74 -15.16 23.01
CA PHE A 138 -10.31 -16.50 22.85
C PHE A 138 -10.46 -16.88 21.37
N TRP A 139 -11.07 -16.01 20.55
CA TRP A 139 -11.23 -16.31 19.13
C TRP A 139 -9.91 -16.25 18.35
N ALA A 140 -8.94 -15.44 18.79
CA ALA A 140 -7.60 -15.41 18.22
C ALA A 140 -6.86 -16.73 18.45
N LEU A 141 -7.00 -17.35 19.62
CA LEU A 141 -6.50 -18.70 19.89
C LEU A 141 -7.13 -19.72 18.93
N VAL A 142 -8.46 -19.71 18.81
CA VAL A 142 -9.18 -20.62 17.91
C VAL A 142 -8.71 -20.45 16.46
N LEU A 143 -8.62 -19.21 15.98
CA LEU A 143 -8.11 -18.93 14.64
C LEU A 143 -6.64 -19.34 14.50
N GLY A 144 -5.80 -19.11 15.51
CA GLY A 144 -4.40 -19.51 15.51
C GLY A 144 -4.24 -21.02 15.38
N VAL A 145 -5.09 -21.81 16.06
CA VAL A 145 -5.12 -23.26 15.91
C VAL A 145 -5.54 -23.66 14.49
N VAL A 146 -6.62 -23.08 13.97
CA VAL A 146 -7.12 -23.38 12.62
C VAL A 146 -6.06 -23.06 11.56
N PHE A 147 -5.49 -21.86 11.60
CA PHE A 147 -4.46 -21.43 10.66
C PHE A 147 -3.14 -22.18 10.88
N GLY A 148 -2.81 -22.61 12.09
CA GLY A 148 -1.64 -23.46 12.36
C GLY A 148 -1.65 -24.77 11.57
N PHE A 149 -2.82 -25.33 11.28
CA PHE A 149 -2.94 -26.54 10.45
C PHE A 149 -3.22 -26.26 8.98
N VAL A 150 -3.94 -25.17 8.67
CA VAL A 150 -4.42 -24.89 7.30
C VAL A 150 -3.48 -23.95 6.53
N TRP A 151 -2.66 -23.14 7.21
CA TRP A 151 -1.86 -22.11 6.54
C TRP A 151 -0.70 -22.68 5.73
N GLY A 152 -0.09 -23.80 6.13
CA GLY A 152 1.06 -24.38 5.41
C GLY A 152 0.84 -24.53 3.89
N PRO A 153 -0.23 -25.23 3.44
CA PRO A 153 -0.57 -25.31 2.02
C PRO A 153 -0.86 -23.96 1.36
N VAL A 154 -1.47 -23.02 2.10
CA VAL A 154 -1.77 -21.67 1.59
C VAL A 154 -0.48 -20.88 1.39
N GLN A 155 0.45 -20.94 2.35
CA GLN A 155 1.78 -20.35 2.27
C GLN A 155 2.53 -20.91 1.07
N GLN A 156 2.57 -22.24 0.89
CA GLN A 156 3.19 -22.86 -0.28
C GLN A 156 2.58 -22.40 -1.61
N ALA A 157 1.26 -22.22 -1.67
CA ALA A 157 0.59 -21.71 -2.86
C ALA A 157 0.94 -20.23 -3.12
N ILE A 158 1.01 -19.43 -2.06
CA ILE A 158 1.43 -18.02 -2.06
C ILE A 158 2.89 -17.91 -2.54
N ASP A 159 3.78 -18.76 -2.04
CA ASP A 159 5.20 -18.82 -2.41
C ASP A 159 5.37 -19.29 -3.85
N ALA A 160 4.65 -20.32 -4.28
CA ALA A 160 4.64 -20.80 -5.67
C ALA A 160 4.14 -19.72 -6.63
N LEU A 161 3.08 -18.99 -6.25
CA LEU A 161 2.58 -17.86 -7.02
C LEU A 161 3.63 -16.74 -7.08
N GLY A 162 4.26 -16.39 -5.96
CA GLY A 162 5.33 -15.39 -5.92
C GLY A 162 6.50 -15.76 -6.83
N ASN A 163 6.98 -17.00 -6.73
CA ASN A 163 8.05 -17.53 -7.57
C ASN A 163 7.65 -17.57 -9.06
N TRP A 164 6.40 -17.90 -9.37
CA TRP A 164 5.89 -17.85 -10.74
C TRP A 164 5.85 -16.42 -11.29
N ILE A 165 5.38 -15.43 -10.51
CA ILE A 165 5.37 -14.02 -10.94
C ILE A 165 6.79 -13.51 -11.15
N VAL A 166 7.73 -13.84 -10.25
CA VAL A 166 9.16 -13.50 -10.41
C VAL A 166 9.74 -14.17 -11.66
N GLY A 167 9.45 -15.45 -11.88
CA GLY A 167 9.90 -16.22 -13.04
C GLY A 167 9.28 -15.78 -14.36
N ALA A 168 8.09 -15.17 -14.34
CA ALA A 168 7.43 -14.61 -15.52
C ALA A 168 8.13 -13.34 -16.06
N GLY A 169 9.13 -12.82 -15.34
CA GLY A 169 9.93 -11.66 -15.75
C GLY A 169 9.07 -10.44 -16.02
N ALA A 170 9.31 -9.75 -17.14
CA ALA A 170 8.58 -8.53 -17.47
C ALA A 170 7.06 -8.69 -17.51
N ALA A 171 6.55 -9.86 -17.92
CA ALA A 171 5.12 -10.13 -17.91
C ALA A 171 4.54 -10.18 -16.49
N GLY A 172 5.27 -10.78 -15.55
CA GLY A 172 4.88 -10.83 -14.13
C GLY A 172 4.84 -9.44 -13.50
N VAL A 173 5.89 -8.64 -13.71
CA VAL A 173 5.95 -7.28 -13.16
C VAL A 173 4.93 -6.35 -13.84
N PHE A 174 4.64 -6.54 -15.14
CA PHE A 174 3.55 -5.86 -15.84
C PHE A 174 2.20 -6.12 -15.18
N VAL A 175 1.84 -7.40 -15.01
CA VAL A 175 0.55 -7.81 -14.44
C VAL A 175 0.41 -7.27 -13.02
N PHE A 176 1.48 -7.31 -12.22
CA PHE A 176 1.49 -6.69 -10.90
C PHE A 176 1.17 -5.19 -10.97
N GLY A 177 1.85 -4.44 -11.84
CA GLY A 177 1.61 -2.99 -11.99
C GLY A 177 0.17 -2.65 -12.39
N VAL A 178 -0.40 -3.41 -13.33
CA VAL A 178 -1.80 -3.22 -13.77
C VAL A 178 -2.78 -3.54 -12.63
N LEU A 179 -2.67 -4.72 -12.03
CA LEU A 179 -3.59 -5.15 -10.97
C LEU A 179 -3.49 -4.25 -9.74
N ASN A 180 -2.30 -3.78 -9.40
CA ASN A 180 -2.09 -2.84 -8.32
C ASN A 180 -2.94 -1.58 -8.49
N ARG A 181 -2.87 -0.96 -9.68
CA ARG A 181 -3.67 0.21 -9.98
C ARG A 181 -5.15 -0.14 -10.00
N LEU A 182 -5.58 -1.22 -10.65
CA LEU A 182 -7.01 -1.58 -10.69
C LEU A 182 -7.63 -1.87 -9.32
N LEU A 183 -6.83 -2.32 -8.34
CA LEU A 183 -7.27 -2.62 -6.97
C LEU A 183 -7.20 -1.42 -6.02
N LEU A 184 -6.54 -0.33 -6.43
CA LEU A 184 -6.40 0.87 -5.63
C LEU A 184 -7.74 1.56 -5.25
N PRO A 185 -8.78 1.67 -6.11
CA PRO A 185 -10.07 2.26 -5.73
C PRO A 185 -10.72 1.60 -4.51
N PHE A 186 -10.38 0.33 -4.30
CA PHE A 186 -10.95 -0.51 -3.24
C PHE A 186 -10.02 -0.62 -2.03
N GLY A 187 -8.83 0.00 -2.08
CA GLY A 187 -7.77 -0.19 -1.08
C GLY A 187 -7.18 -1.61 -1.07
N LEU A 188 -7.59 -2.49 -1.98
CA LEU A 188 -7.15 -3.89 -2.04
C LEU A 188 -5.72 -4.03 -2.57
N HIS A 189 -5.18 -2.98 -3.21
CA HIS A 189 -3.79 -2.92 -3.64
C HIS A 189 -2.80 -3.09 -2.48
N HIS A 190 -3.17 -2.69 -1.25
CA HIS A 190 -2.35 -2.93 -0.07
C HIS A 190 -2.15 -4.43 0.21
N ILE A 191 -3.12 -5.29 -0.11
CA ILE A 191 -3.00 -6.74 0.09
C ILE A 191 -1.94 -7.31 -0.83
N ILE A 192 -1.99 -6.99 -2.13
CA ILE A 192 -0.99 -7.48 -3.08
C ILE A 192 0.38 -6.87 -2.81
N ASN A 193 0.43 -5.61 -2.37
CA ASN A 193 1.67 -4.97 -1.92
C ASN A 193 2.27 -5.72 -0.75
N SER A 194 1.45 -6.10 0.24
CA SER A 194 1.93 -6.83 1.39
C SER A 194 2.56 -8.17 1.00
N LEU A 195 1.93 -8.89 0.07
CA LEU A 195 2.47 -10.15 -0.45
C LEU A 195 3.79 -9.92 -1.19
N VAL A 196 3.82 -9.03 -2.17
CA VAL A 196 4.98 -8.86 -3.05
C VAL A 196 6.17 -8.23 -2.31
N TRP A 197 5.93 -7.22 -1.49
CA TRP A 197 7.00 -6.46 -0.86
C TRP A 197 7.50 -7.06 0.46
N PHE A 198 6.67 -7.83 1.18
CA PHE A 198 7.04 -8.36 2.51
C PHE A 198 7.02 -9.88 2.63
N VAL A 199 6.50 -10.62 1.64
CA VAL A 199 6.37 -12.09 1.73
C VAL A 199 7.10 -12.79 0.58
N PHE A 200 6.92 -12.36 -0.67
CA PHE A 200 7.37 -13.12 -1.83
C PHE A 200 8.90 -13.15 -2.03
N GLY A 201 9.42 -14.37 -2.09
CA GLY A 201 10.82 -14.67 -2.37
C GLY A 201 11.71 -14.48 -1.16
N ASP A 202 12.81 -15.23 -1.16
CA ASP A 202 13.72 -15.33 -0.02
C ASP A 202 15.13 -14.91 -0.43
N PHE A 203 15.84 -14.31 0.51
CA PHE A 203 17.27 -14.03 0.39
C PHE A 203 17.94 -14.30 1.72
N THR A 204 18.92 -15.19 1.73
CA THR A 204 19.80 -15.36 2.90
C THR A 204 20.89 -14.31 2.81
N ASN A 205 20.87 -13.36 3.75
CA ASN A 205 21.88 -12.33 3.86
C ASN A 205 23.27 -12.98 4.09
N PRO A 206 24.24 -12.82 3.18
CA PRO A 206 25.54 -13.48 3.30
C PRO A 206 26.37 -13.02 4.50
N GLN A 207 26.09 -11.83 5.04
CA GLN A 207 26.81 -11.23 6.16
C GLN A 207 26.22 -11.61 7.52
N THR A 208 24.90 -11.73 7.63
CA THR A 208 24.22 -12.02 8.91
C THR A 208 23.70 -13.45 9.03
N GLY A 209 23.53 -14.16 7.91
CA GLY A 209 22.88 -15.47 7.85
C GLY A 209 21.36 -15.41 8.01
N GLU A 210 20.78 -14.23 8.17
CA GLU A 210 19.34 -14.02 8.31
C GLU A 210 18.63 -14.24 6.96
N VAL A 211 17.50 -14.94 6.98
CA VAL A 211 16.62 -15.05 5.82
C VAL A 211 15.64 -13.89 5.85
N VAL A 212 15.67 -13.07 4.80
CA VAL A 212 14.70 -11.98 4.60
C VAL A 212 13.74 -12.31 3.47
N HIS A 213 12.50 -11.85 3.62
CA HIS A 213 11.40 -12.17 2.72
C HIS A 213 10.81 -10.90 2.09
N GLY A 214 10.35 -11.02 0.84
CA GLY A 214 9.69 -9.93 0.12
C GLY A 214 10.67 -8.99 -0.60
N ASP A 215 10.24 -8.47 -1.75
CA ASP A 215 11.07 -7.67 -2.65
C ASP A 215 11.70 -6.44 -1.95
N LEU A 216 10.98 -5.83 -1.00
CA LEU A 216 11.45 -4.66 -0.26
C LEU A 216 12.60 -5.01 0.68
N HIS A 217 12.41 -6.00 1.57
CA HIS A 217 13.44 -6.36 2.53
C HIS A 217 14.66 -6.98 1.85
N ARG A 218 14.45 -7.78 0.79
CA ARG A 218 15.54 -8.34 -0.01
C ARG A 218 16.40 -7.25 -0.65
N PHE A 219 15.78 -6.21 -1.22
CA PHE A 219 16.52 -5.07 -1.78
C PHE A 219 17.40 -4.39 -0.71
N PHE A 220 16.85 -4.11 0.48
CA PHE A 220 17.60 -3.47 1.56
C PHE A 220 18.64 -4.38 2.22
N ALA A 221 18.48 -5.71 2.13
CA ALA A 221 19.50 -6.68 2.54
C ALA A 221 20.62 -6.87 1.50
N GLY A 222 20.53 -6.20 0.34
CA GLY A 222 21.56 -6.24 -0.71
C GLY A 222 21.37 -7.36 -1.73
N ASP A 223 20.18 -7.94 -1.87
CA ASP A 223 19.88 -8.91 -2.92
C ASP A 223 19.96 -8.25 -4.31
N PRO A 224 20.91 -8.65 -5.19
CA PRO A 224 21.08 -8.05 -6.51
C PRO A 224 19.94 -8.40 -7.48
N SER A 225 19.01 -9.28 -7.12
CA SER A 225 17.84 -9.64 -7.92
C SER A 225 16.55 -8.93 -7.50
N ALA A 226 16.55 -8.24 -6.35
CA ALA A 226 15.38 -7.59 -5.77
C ALA A 226 15.19 -6.14 -6.25
N GLY A 227 14.06 -5.53 -5.86
CA GLY A 227 13.63 -4.19 -6.25
C GLY A 227 12.92 -4.13 -7.60
N ILE A 228 12.57 -5.29 -8.16
CA ILE A 228 11.92 -5.40 -9.48
C ILE A 228 10.43 -5.03 -9.44
N PHE A 229 9.77 -5.23 -8.30
CA PHE A 229 8.38 -4.81 -8.09
C PHE A 229 8.27 -3.40 -7.51
N MET A 230 9.38 -2.67 -7.48
CA MET A 230 9.51 -1.35 -6.88
C MET A 230 9.98 -0.30 -7.90
N ALA A 231 11.02 -0.60 -8.67
CA ALA A 231 11.70 0.36 -9.54
C ALA A 231 10.78 0.99 -10.60
N GLY A 232 9.83 0.24 -11.15
CA GLY A 232 8.95 0.71 -12.22
C GLY A 232 7.90 1.73 -11.79
N TRP A 233 7.76 2.00 -10.49
CA TRP A 233 6.85 3.04 -9.99
C TRP A 233 7.44 4.44 -10.13
N TYR A 234 8.77 4.60 -10.09
CA TYR A 234 9.43 5.92 -10.17
C TYR A 234 9.06 6.72 -11.42
N PRO A 235 9.09 6.16 -12.65
CA PRO A 235 8.71 6.91 -13.86
C PRO A 235 7.26 7.41 -13.81
N ILE A 236 6.36 6.66 -13.18
CA ILE A 236 4.95 7.00 -13.07
C ILE A 236 4.74 8.08 -12.02
N MET A 237 5.19 7.84 -10.79
CA MET A 237 4.93 8.70 -9.64
C MET A 237 5.64 10.05 -9.76
N MET A 238 6.86 10.05 -10.31
CA MET A 238 7.63 11.28 -10.47
C MET A 238 7.27 12.06 -11.75
N PHE A 239 6.88 11.39 -12.83
CA PHE A 239 6.76 12.08 -14.13
C PHE A 239 5.43 11.85 -14.82
N GLY A 240 4.97 10.60 -14.91
CA GLY A 240 3.69 10.26 -15.52
C GLY A 240 2.53 11.07 -14.93
N LEU A 241 2.44 11.12 -13.60
CA LEU A 241 1.39 11.84 -12.89
C LEU A 241 1.50 13.37 -12.98
N ILE A 242 2.71 13.92 -13.16
CA ILE A 242 2.87 15.32 -13.56
C ILE A 242 2.26 15.55 -14.95
N GLY A 243 2.52 14.65 -15.90
CA GLY A 243 1.94 14.67 -17.23
C GLY A 243 0.41 14.63 -17.22
N VAL A 244 -0.18 13.75 -16.38
CA VAL A 244 -1.63 13.66 -16.15
C VAL A 244 -2.20 14.98 -15.64
N ALA A 245 -1.60 15.55 -14.60
CA ALA A 245 -2.07 16.81 -14.03
C ALA A 245 -2.03 17.94 -15.07
N LEU A 246 -0.92 18.08 -15.81
CA LEU A 246 -0.79 19.08 -16.87
C LEU A 246 -1.82 18.88 -17.99
N ALA A 247 -2.09 17.63 -18.38
CA ALA A 247 -3.11 17.31 -19.39
C ALA A 247 -4.49 17.78 -18.94
N MET A 248 -4.90 17.43 -17.72
CA MET A 248 -6.20 17.83 -17.17
C MET A 248 -6.33 19.34 -17.00
N ILE A 249 -5.28 20.03 -16.52
CA ILE A 249 -5.26 21.49 -16.38
C ILE A 249 -5.45 22.18 -17.75
N HIS A 250 -4.78 21.67 -18.79
CA HIS A 250 -4.89 22.24 -20.13
C HIS A 250 -6.21 21.92 -20.83
N GLU A 251 -6.89 20.84 -20.45
CA GLU A 251 -8.22 20.49 -20.96
C GLU A 251 -9.37 21.10 -20.14
N ALA A 252 -9.11 21.60 -18.93
CA ALA A 252 -10.10 22.31 -18.12
C ALA A 252 -10.65 23.55 -18.86
N LYS A 253 -11.93 23.84 -18.61
CA LYS A 253 -12.61 25.03 -19.13
C LYS A 253 -11.88 26.30 -18.67
N PRO A 254 -11.77 27.35 -19.51
CA PRO A 254 -11.03 28.57 -19.18
C PRO A 254 -11.37 29.15 -17.80
N GLU A 255 -12.65 29.17 -17.45
CA GLU A 255 -13.20 29.68 -16.19
C GLU A 255 -12.79 28.84 -14.96
N ASN A 256 -12.56 27.54 -15.13
CA ASN A 256 -12.21 26.62 -14.03
C ASN A 256 -10.71 26.30 -13.96
N ARG A 257 -9.92 26.73 -14.96
CA ARG A 257 -8.50 26.35 -15.11
C ARG A 257 -7.64 26.76 -13.91
N ALA A 258 -7.92 27.92 -13.32
CA ALA A 258 -7.19 28.39 -12.13
C ALA A 258 -7.40 27.46 -10.93
N ALA A 259 -8.65 27.06 -10.65
CA ALA A 259 -8.98 26.14 -9.57
C ALA A 259 -8.41 24.75 -9.82
N ALA A 260 -8.57 24.22 -11.04
CA ALA A 260 -8.00 22.94 -11.45
C ALA A 260 -6.47 22.92 -11.30
N ARG A 261 -5.78 24.01 -11.69
CA ARG A 261 -4.32 24.15 -11.57
C ARG A 261 -3.85 24.01 -10.13
N GLY A 262 -4.50 24.68 -9.18
CA GLY A 262 -4.10 24.65 -7.77
C GLY A 262 -4.14 23.24 -7.20
N ILE A 263 -5.27 22.55 -7.37
CA ILE A 263 -5.49 21.22 -6.80
C ILE A 263 -4.63 20.16 -7.50
N LEU A 264 -4.64 20.14 -8.83
CA LEU A 264 -3.96 19.10 -9.61
C LEU A 264 -2.43 19.21 -9.51
N LEU A 265 -1.87 20.43 -9.54
CA LEU A 265 -0.43 20.59 -9.44
C LEU A 265 0.07 20.27 -8.03
N SER A 266 -0.69 20.63 -6.98
CA SER A 266 -0.35 20.27 -5.61
C SER A 266 -0.36 18.75 -5.43
N ALA A 267 -1.40 18.06 -5.89
CA ALA A 267 -1.49 16.60 -5.83
C ALA A 267 -0.37 15.91 -6.62
N ALA A 268 -0.03 16.44 -7.81
CA ALA A 268 1.05 15.92 -8.63
C ALA A 268 2.42 16.14 -7.97
N LEU A 269 2.64 17.28 -7.30
CA LEU A 269 3.86 17.54 -6.54
C LEU A 269 3.98 16.61 -5.33
N THR A 270 2.87 16.32 -4.64
CA THR A 270 2.83 15.32 -3.58
C THR A 270 3.29 13.96 -4.11
N SER A 271 2.75 13.52 -5.24
CA SER A 271 3.20 12.29 -5.91
C SER A 271 4.68 12.35 -6.31
N PHE A 272 5.16 13.48 -6.84
CA PHE A 272 6.56 13.61 -7.23
C PHE A 272 7.51 13.47 -6.06
N VAL A 273 7.25 14.17 -4.96
CA VAL A 273 8.14 14.21 -3.80
C VAL A 273 8.04 12.93 -3.00
N THR A 274 6.82 12.47 -2.75
CA THR A 274 6.54 11.38 -1.80
C THR A 274 6.16 10.08 -2.48
N GLY A 275 5.69 10.08 -3.71
CA GLY A 275 5.12 8.88 -4.34
C GLY A 275 3.68 8.56 -3.92
N ILE A 276 3.05 9.38 -3.09
CA ILE A 276 1.61 9.23 -2.77
C ILE A 276 0.78 9.69 -3.97
N THR A 277 0.03 8.78 -4.57
CA THR A 277 -0.65 9.00 -5.86
C THR A 277 -2.14 9.32 -5.71
N GLU A 278 -2.73 8.91 -4.59
CA GLU A 278 -4.17 8.96 -4.31
C GLU A 278 -4.77 10.37 -4.48
N PRO A 279 -4.16 11.47 -3.98
CA PRO A 279 -4.72 12.80 -4.14
C PRO A 279 -4.98 13.20 -5.60
N LEU A 280 -4.18 12.69 -6.54
CA LEU A 280 -4.35 12.97 -7.96
C LEU A 280 -5.22 11.93 -8.65
N GLU A 281 -4.98 10.64 -8.40
CA GLU A 281 -5.75 9.55 -9.01
C GLU A 281 -7.24 9.64 -8.64
N PHE A 282 -7.55 9.98 -7.39
CA PHE A 282 -8.93 10.11 -6.91
C PHE A 282 -9.68 11.25 -7.60
N ALA A 283 -8.95 12.26 -8.11
CA ALA A 283 -9.54 13.39 -8.81
C ALA A 283 -10.14 13.01 -10.18
N PHE A 284 -9.73 11.89 -10.79
CA PHE A 284 -10.26 11.49 -12.10
C PHE A 284 -10.76 10.05 -12.17
N MET A 285 -10.32 9.14 -11.31
CA MET A 285 -10.61 7.72 -11.46
C MET A 285 -12.11 7.38 -11.45
N PHE A 286 -12.90 8.09 -10.65
CA PHE A 286 -14.35 7.89 -10.55
C PHE A 286 -15.14 8.70 -11.58
N LEU A 287 -14.53 9.77 -12.11
CA LEU A 287 -15.13 10.59 -13.16
C LEU A 287 -14.95 9.95 -14.54
N THR A 288 -13.77 9.38 -14.79
CA THR A 288 -13.38 8.85 -16.10
C THR A 288 -12.58 7.55 -15.95
N PRO A 289 -13.30 6.40 -15.83
CA PRO A 289 -12.68 5.09 -15.72
C PRO A 289 -11.75 4.75 -16.89
N VAL A 290 -11.99 5.30 -18.08
CA VAL A 290 -11.15 5.09 -19.27
C VAL A 290 -9.73 5.61 -19.06
N LEU A 291 -9.58 6.83 -18.51
CA LEU A 291 -8.26 7.36 -18.18
C LEU A 291 -7.59 6.55 -17.07
N TYR A 292 -8.37 6.04 -16.13
CA TYR A 292 -7.85 5.20 -15.05
C TYR A 292 -7.33 3.85 -15.52
N VAL A 293 -8.06 3.17 -16.40
CA VAL A 293 -7.58 1.92 -17.02
C VAL A 293 -6.34 2.18 -17.87
N THR A 294 -6.31 3.30 -18.58
CA THR A 294 -5.13 3.71 -19.36
C THR A 294 -3.91 3.93 -18.45
N HIS A 295 -4.10 4.62 -17.32
CA HIS A 295 -3.08 4.78 -16.28
C HIS A 295 -2.60 3.44 -15.69
N ALA A 296 -3.52 2.51 -15.44
CA ALA A 296 -3.18 1.18 -14.94
C ALA A 296 -2.29 0.41 -15.93
N VAL A 297 -2.65 0.42 -17.23
CA VAL A 297 -1.85 -0.24 -18.28
C VAL A 297 -0.48 0.43 -18.43
N LEU A 298 -0.42 1.76 -18.48
CA LEU A 298 0.85 2.48 -18.57
C LEU A 298 1.75 2.22 -17.36
N SER A 299 1.18 2.06 -16.16
CA SER A 299 1.91 1.66 -14.97
C SER A 299 2.54 0.28 -15.16
N GLY A 300 1.78 -0.72 -15.62
CA GLY A 300 2.31 -2.03 -15.98
C GLY A 300 3.42 -1.97 -17.03
N ILE A 301 3.26 -1.15 -18.09
CA ILE A 301 4.29 -0.96 -19.12
C ILE A 301 5.58 -0.40 -18.51
N SER A 302 5.46 0.56 -17.59
CA SER A 302 6.62 1.12 -16.90
C SER A 302 7.35 0.07 -16.07
N MET A 303 6.60 -0.74 -15.33
CA MET A 303 7.12 -1.88 -14.57
C MET A 303 7.90 -2.85 -15.45
N ALA A 304 7.32 -3.30 -16.56
CA ALA A 304 7.98 -4.20 -17.51
C ALA A 304 9.22 -3.57 -18.16
N LEU A 305 9.13 -2.32 -18.62
CA LEU A 305 10.24 -1.66 -19.30
C LEU A 305 11.44 -1.48 -18.38
N VAL A 306 11.21 -1.01 -17.15
CA VAL A 306 12.25 -0.82 -16.15
C VAL A 306 12.90 -2.15 -15.78
N TYR A 307 12.11 -3.22 -15.66
CA TYR A 307 12.61 -4.58 -15.47
C TYR A 307 13.51 -5.05 -16.62
N GLU A 308 13.07 -4.91 -17.88
CA GLU A 308 13.83 -5.34 -19.07
C GLU A 308 15.16 -4.60 -19.23
N LEU A 309 15.20 -3.33 -18.82
CA LEU A 309 16.43 -2.54 -18.80
C LEU A 309 17.37 -2.91 -17.63
N GLY A 310 16.97 -3.89 -16.81
CA GLY A 310 17.73 -4.39 -15.67
C GLY A 310 17.95 -3.33 -14.60
N ILE A 311 17.01 -2.39 -14.44
CA ILE A 311 17.05 -1.35 -13.42
C ILE A 311 16.45 -1.92 -12.14
N ARG A 312 17.12 -1.66 -11.01
CA ARG A 312 16.67 -2.11 -9.68
C ARG A 312 16.74 -0.96 -8.72
N HIS A 313 15.66 -0.73 -7.99
CA HIS A 313 15.55 0.38 -7.06
C HIS A 313 14.47 0.07 -6.04
N GLY A 314 14.76 0.26 -4.76
CA GLY A 314 13.79 0.14 -3.68
C GLY A 314 13.33 1.49 -3.16
N PHE A 315 12.26 1.45 -2.38
CA PHE A 315 11.68 2.54 -1.60
C PHE A 315 11.29 1.99 -0.22
N THR A 316 11.25 2.86 0.77
CA THR A 316 10.85 2.52 2.13
C THR A 316 9.35 2.68 2.34
N PHE A 317 8.70 3.57 1.58
CA PHE A 317 7.24 3.70 1.62
C PHE A 317 6.62 3.87 0.24
N SER A 318 7.20 4.69 -0.65
CA SER A 318 6.68 4.89 -2.01
C SER A 318 7.74 5.45 -2.97
N ALA A 319 7.55 5.28 -4.28
CA ALA A 319 8.56 5.61 -5.30
C ALA A 319 8.62 7.11 -5.66
N GLY A 320 8.66 7.99 -4.66
CA GLY A 320 8.88 9.43 -4.81
C GLY A 320 10.35 9.84 -4.85
N LEU A 321 10.59 11.13 -5.10
CA LEU A 321 11.94 11.72 -5.14
C LEU A 321 12.76 11.44 -3.87
N ILE A 322 12.13 11.43 -2.70
CA ILE A 322 12.81 11.16 -1.43
C ILE A 322 13.46 9.78 -1.47
N ASP A 323 12.67 8.73 -1.73
CA ASP A 323 13.17 7.36 -1.81
C ASP A 323 14.15 7.17 -2.98
N TYR A 324 13.93 7.88 -4.10
CA TYR A 324 14.84 7.86 -5.25
C TYR A 324 16.26 8.29 -4.84
N VAL A 325 16.37 9.45 -4.18
CA VAL A 325 17.65 10.01 -3.76
C VAL A 325 18.27 9.18 -2.65
N LEU A 326 17.48 8.78 -1.65
CA LEU A 326 17.97 8.02 -0.50
C LEU A 326 18.53 6.65 -0.92
N ASN A 327 17.92 5.96 -1.88
CA ASN A 327 18.34 4.62 -2.28
C ASN A 327 19.26 4.61 -3.51
N TRP A 328 19.69 5.78 -4.00
CA TRP A 328 20.56 5.90 -5.17
C TRP A 328 21.83 5.03 -5.07
N GLY A 329 22.51 5.07 -3.92
CA GLY A 329 23.80 4.38 -3.72
C GLY A 329 23.73 2.85 -3.72
N ILE A 330 22.55 2.29 -3.45
CA ILE A 330 22.30 0.85 -3.39
C ILE A 330 21.49 0.33 -4.59
N ALA A 331 21.06 1.21 -5.49
CA ALA A 331 20.28 0.88 -6.67
C ALA A 331 21.16 0.43 -7.86
N THR A 332 20.57 -0.34 -8.79
CA THR A 332 21.19 -0.70 -10.07
C THR A 332 20.67 0.19 -11.19
N ARG A 333 21.56 0.92 -11.86
CA ARG A 333 21.26 1.86 -12.96
C ARG A 333 20.17 2.92 -12.62
N PRO A 334 20.17 3.53 -11.42
CA PRO A 334 19.11 4.45 -11.00
C PRO A 334 18.93 5.64 -11.96
N ALA A 335 20.04 6.14 -12.53
CA ALA A 335 20.03 7.28 -13.45
C ALA A 335 19.11 7.12 -14.67
N LEU A 336 18.84 5.89 -15.13
CA LEU A 336 17.95 5.63 -16.27
C LEU A 336 16.48 5.92 -15.95
N LEU A 337 16.08 5.95 -14.67
CA LEU A 337 14.71 6.25 -14.26
C LEU A 337 14.29 7.69 -14.62
N ILE A 338 15.23 8.64 -14.67
CA ILE A 338 14.94 10.04 -15.05
C ILE A 338 14.53 10.17 -16.53
N PRO A 339 15.35 9.76 -17.53
CA PRO A 339 14.94 9.86 -18.93
C PRO A 339 13.72 9.01 -19.25
N ILE A 340 13.60 7.81 -18.68
CA ILE A 340 12.39 6.97 -18.82
C ILE A 340 11.17 7.72 -18.26
N GLY A 341 11.29 8.27 -17.06
CA GLY A 341 10.30 9.11 -16.43
C GLY A 341 9.85 10.26 -17.30
N LEU A 342 10.78 11.06 -17.83
CA LEU A 342 10.46 12.17 -18.73
C LEU A 342 9.68 11.72 -19.96
N VAL A 343 10.06 10.59 -20.57
CA VAL A 343 9.31 9.99 -21.69
C VAL A 343 7.90 9.60 -21.25
N PHE A 344 7.74 8.94 -20.11
CA PHE A 344 6.42 8.64 -19.55
C PHE A 344 5.60 9.91 -19.29
N GLY A 345 6.18 10.97 -18.72
CA GLY A 345 5.51 12.25 -18.52
C GLY A 345 4.96 12.83 -19.83
N VAL A 346 5.75 12.78 -20.91
CA VAL A 346 5.34 13.20 -22.25
C VAL A 346 4.21 12.31 -22.80
N VAL A 347 4.36 10.99 -22.71
CA VAL A 347 3.36 10.01 -23.16
C VAL A 347 2.03 10.22 -22.42
N TYR A 348 2.06 10.28 -21.09
CA TYR A 348 0.90 10.54 -20.26
C TYR A 348 0.22 11.85 -20.65
N TYR A 349 0.99 12.94 -20.79
CA TYR A 349 0.45 14.24 -21.17
C TYR A 349 -0.32 14.19 -22.50
N PHE A 350 0.32 13.72 -23.57
CA PHE A 350 -0.31 13.72 -24.89
C PHE A 350 -1.45 12.72 -25.00
N LEU A 351 -1.29 11.51 -24.44
CA LEU A 351 -2.32 10.48 -24.49
C LEU A 351 -3.57 10.89 -23.69
N PHE A 352 -3.40 11.46 -22.50
CA PHE A 352 -4.54 11.93 -21.71
C PHE A 352 -5.27 13.06 -22.41
N ARG A 353 -4.56 14.05 -22.96
CA ARG A 353 -5.21 15.13 -23.73
C ARG A 353 -5.97 14.59 -24.94
N PHE A 354 -5.37 13.64 -25.66
CA PHE A 354 -6.01 13.01 -26.80
C PHE A 354 -7.31 12.30 -26.39
N LEU A 355 -7.28 11.45 -25.37
CA LEU A 355 -8.45 10.73 -24.89
C LEU A 355 -9.53 11.66 -24.34
N ILE A 356 -9.15 12.67 -23.54
CA ILE A 356 -10.09 13.66 -22.99
C ILE A 356 -10.83 14.37 -24.12
N ARG A 357 -10.15 14.82 -25.17
CA ARG A 357 -10.79 15.51 -26.30
C ARG A 357 -11.61 14.58 -27.18
N ARG A 358 -11.04 13.42 -27.50
CA ARG A 358 -11.62 12.50 -28.49
C ARG A 358 -12.90 11.84 -28.00
N LEU A 359 -13.02 11.65 -26.69
CA LEU A 359 -14.15 10.99 -26.03
C LEU A 359 -14.96 11.96 -25.15
N ASP A 360 -14.62 13.25 -25.17
CA ASP A 360 -15.19 14.31 -24.33
C ASP A 360 -15.33 13.91 -22.84
N LEU A 361 -14.23 13.42 -22.27
CA LEU A 361 -14.24 12.85 -20.92
C LEU A 361 -14.35 13.95 -19.86
N PRO A 362 -15.16 13.76 -18.80
CA PRO A 362 -15.17 14.65 -17.66
C PRO A 362 -13.86 14.51 -16.87
N THR A 363 -13.26 15.64 -16.53
CA THR A 363 -12.10 15.76 -15.64
C THR A 363 -12.31 16.97 -14.74
N PRO A 364 -11.54 17.12 -13.64
CA PRO A 364 -11.62 18.31 -12.79
C PRO A 364 -11.53 19.61 -13.62
N GLY A 365 -12.51 20.49 -13.46
CA GLY A 365 -12.64 21.74 -14.22
C GLY A 365 -13.23 21.61 -15.63
N ARG A 366 -13.65 20.40 -16.03
CA ARG A 366 -14.34 20.10 -17.29
C ARG A 366 -15.76 19.55 -17.09
N GLU A 367 -16.18 19.38 -15.85
CA GLU A 367 -17.50 18.90 -15.47
C GLU A 367 -18.63 19.71 -16.14
N PRO A 368 -19.78 19.08 -16.45
CA PRO A 368 -20.97 19.80 -16.88
C PRO A 368 -21.31 20.86 -15.84
N VAL A 369 -21.75 22.04 -16.28
CA VAL A 369 -22.32 23.01 -15.33
C VAL A 369 -23.56 22.34 -14.76
N GLU A 370 -23.60 22.09 -13.45
CA GLU A 370 -24.86 21.73 -12.81
C GLU A 370 -25.84 22.87 -13.12
N THR A 371 -26.82 22.60 -13.99
CA THR A 371 -28.02 23.42 -14.08
C THR A 371 -28.63 23.37 -12.69
N ARG A 372 -28.37 24.41 -11.89
CA ARG A 372 -29.13 24.68 -10.68
C ARG A 372 -30.59 24.70 -11.11
N SER A 373 -31.31 23.60 -10.85
CA SER A 373 -32.76 23.59 -10.93
C SER A 373 -33.20 24.61 -9.90
N ASN A 374 -33.60 25.78 -10.37
CA ASN A 374 -34.14 26.84 -9.55
C ASN A 374 -35.33 26.24 -8.76
N PRO A 375 -35.24 26.05 -7.44
CA PRO A 375 -36.44 25.76 -6.68
C PRO A 375 -37.20 27.08 -6.62
N GLN A 376 -38.45 27.08 -7.08
CA GLN A 376 -39.46 28.17 -7.09
C GLN A 376 -39.74 28.74 -8.48
N GLY A 377 -40.62 28.02 -9.19
CA GLY A 377 -41.82 28.61 -9.79
C GLY A 377 -43.01 28.14 -8.97
#